data_AF-A0A1F6PHT1-F1
#
_entry.id   AF-A0A1F6PHT1-F1
#
_cell.length_a   1.000
_cell.length_b   1.000
_cell.length_c   1.000
_cell.angle_alpha   90.00
_cell.angle_beta   90.00
_cell.angle_gamma   90.00
#
_symmetry.space_group_name_H-M   'P 1'
#
loop_
_entity.id
_entity.type
_entity.pdbx_description
1 polymer ?
#
loop_
_entity_poly.entity_id
_entity_poly.type
_entity_poly.pdbx_seq_one_letter_code
_entity_poly.pdbx_strand_id
1 'polypeptide(L)'
;MRVLSFSSTMPSNRLQNVNSKQITNQVTGFTGKDTVHISQKYEQNSLTADKLFENCDKYIKESLPTSIYWHTQGAVATAIKLAMMFNIDSNKAALAALLHDNAKWMKEEEMIQFAQKNNIKPAIQDQVNINTLHGPVGAFIAKTKLGVKDPDVLEAITHHTFVKPEMCDLAKLVLLADKIDPVTRDKDLIKSVMQTLTRTRSLNEGIITLFKERHWIP
;
A
#
# COMPACT_ATOMS: atom_id res chain seq x y z
N MET A 1 16.45 -14.71 51.46
CA MET A 1 15.98 -15.24 50.16
C MET A 1 14.93 -14.26 49.65
N ARG A 2 15.29 -13.40 48.68
CA ARG A 2 14.47 -12.26 48.23
C ARG A 2 13.28 -12.77 47.39
N VAL A 3 12.08 -12.48 47.87
CA VAL A 3 10.83 -12.50 47.08
C VAL A 3 10.63 -11.05 46.63
N LEU A 4 10.64 -10.80 45.31
CA LEU A 4 10.29 -9.48 44.78
C LEU A 4 8.83 -9.51 44.34
N SER A 5 7.97 -8.92 45.17
CA SER A 5 6.71 -8.34 44.75
C SER A 5 7.00 -7.04 43.99
N PHE A 6 6.32 -6.81 42.87
CA PHE A 6 6.30 -5.49 42.25
C PHE A 6 4.89 -4.92 42.24
N SER A 7 4.82 -3.79 42.93
CA SER A 7 3.69 -2.91 43.17
C SER A 7 3.33 -2.11 41.92
N SER A 8 2.03 -1.83 41.81
CA SER A 8 1.44 -0.75 41.02
C SER A 8 2.13 0.60 41.24
N THR A 9 2.47 1.29 40.15
CA THR A 9 2.25 2.74 39.95
C THR A 9 2.55 3.09 38.48
N MET A 10 1.54 3.56 37.76
CA MET A 10 1.67 4.24 36.47
C MET A 10 2.27 5.63 36.71
N PRO A 11 3.27 6.09 35.93
CA PRO A 11 3.55 7.51 35.80
C PRO A 11 2.75 8.09 34.63
N SER A 12 1.76 8.91 34.98
CA SER A 12 1.07 9.82 34.08
C SER A 12 1.97 10.98 33.64
N ASN A 13 1.77 11.43 32.40
CA ASN A 13 2.17 12.69 31.78
C ASN A 13 3.65 12.91 31.42
N ARG A 14 3.92 12.95 30.09
CA ARG A 14 4.32 14.19 29.37
C ARG A 14 4.52 13.93 27.87
N LEU A 15 3.46 14.05 27.07
CA LEU A 15 3.53 14.51 25.68
C LEU A 15 2.24 15.29 25.40
N GLN A 16 2.20 16.53 25.87
CA GLN A 16 1.21 17.51 25.43
C GLN A 16 1.59 18.01 24.04
N ASN A 17 0.58 18.11 23.18
CA ASN A 17 0.49 19.00 22.02
C ASN A 17 1.61 18.92 20.98
N VAL A 18 1.50 17.96 20.07
CA VAL A 18 1.95 18.19 18.69
C VAL A 18 0.72 18.59 17.88
N ASN A 19 0.65 19.89 17.61
CA ASN A 19 -0.43 20.53 16.86
C ASN A 19 -0.49 19.93 15.44
N SER A 20 -1.65 19.42 15.04
CA SER A 20 -1.91 18.77 13.75
C SER A 20 -1.60 19.64 12.51
N LYS A 21 -1.33 20.94 12.72
CA LYS A 21 -0.88 21.90 11.71
C LYS A 21 0.62 21.86 11.39
N GLN A 22 1.46 21.18 12.18
CA GLN A 22 2.90 21.11 11.89
C GLN A 22 3.28 19.95 10.95
N ILE A 23 2.47 18.90 10.87
CA ILE A 23 2.72 17.76 9.97
C ILE A 23 2.36 18.11 8.52
N THR A 24 1.45 19.08 8.31
CA THR A 24 1.01 19.51 6.98
C THR A 24 2.05 20.30 6.18
N ASN A 25 3.15 20.77 6.79
CA ASN A 25 4.12 21.64 6.10
C ASN A 25 5.41 20.94 5.65
N GLN A 26 5.59 19.64 5.92
CA GLN A 26 6.80 18.91 5.50
C GLN A 26 6.58 17.91 4.36
N VAL A 27 5.35 17.80 3.87
CA VAL A 27 5.00 16.97 2.72
C VAL A 27 4.48 17.91 1.64
N THR A 28 5.31 18.09 0.61
CA THR A 28 5.05 18.74 -0.69
C THR A 28 5.33 20.24 -0.84
N GLY A 29 6.04 20.57 -1.93
CA GLY A 29 5.81 21.80 -2.69
C GLY A 29 4.51 21.74 -3.50
N PHE A 30 3.42 21.32 -2.87
CA PHE A 30 2.05 21.42 -3.38
C PHE A 30 1.22 22.13 -2.31
N THR A 31 0.44 23.10 -2.74
CA THR A 31 -0.29 23.96 -1.81
C THR A 31 -1.57 23.25 -1.37
N GLY A 32 -2.09 23.55 -0.18
CA GLY A 32 -3.30 22.91 0.37
C GLY A 32 -4.57 23.01 -0.49
N LYS A 33 -4.55 23.77 -1.60
CA LYS A 33 -5.60 23.78 -2.62
C LYS A 33 -5.54 22.57 -3.54
N ASP A 34 -4.35 22.04 -3.80
CA ASP A 34 -4.13 20.89 -4.70
C ASP A 34 -4.64 19.59 -4.05
N THR A 35 -4.44 19.44 -2.73
CA THR A 35 -4.93 18.29 -1.95
C THR A 35 -6.46 18.24 -1.89
N VAL A 36 -7.10 19.40 -1.72
CA VAL A 36 -8.57 19.53 -1.66
C VAL A 36 -9.21 19.33 -3.04
N HIS A 37 -8.52 19.74 -4.11
CA HIS A 37 -9.01 19.50 -5.47
C HIS A 37 -8.89 18.04 -5.93
N ILE A 38 -7.90 17.28 -5.44
CA ILE A 38 -7.80 15.84 -5.74
C ILE A 38 -8.95 15.07 -5.07
N SER A 39 -9.29 15.39 -3.82
CA SER A 39 -10.43 14.77 -3.13
C SER A 39 -11.78 15.14 -3.76
N GLN A 40 -11.94 16.39 -4.23
CA GLN A 40 -13.20 16.83 -4.86
C GLN A 40 -13.41 16.29 -6.28
N LYS A 41 -12.33 15.96 -7.02
CA LYS A 41 -12.46 15.40 -8.38
C LYS A 41 -12.78 13.90 -8.38
N TYR A 42 -12.50 13.21 -7.26
CA TYR A 42 -12.84 11.81 -7.03
C TYR A 42 -14.35 11.60 -6.80
N GLU A 43 -15.08 12.60 -6.28
CA GLU A 43 -16.51 12.50 -5.94
C GLU A 43 -17.48 12.43 -7.14
N GLN A 44 -17.00 12.46 -8.39
CA GLN A 44 -17.85 12.67 -9.56
C GLN A 44 -17.98 11.47 -10.50
N ASN A 45 -17.55 10.25 -10.16
CA ASN A 45 -17.73 9.10 -11.05
C ASN A 45 -18.01 7.75 -10.36
N SER A 46 -19.29 7.36 -10.45
CA SER A 46 -19.88 6.02 -10.16
C SER A 46 -20.19 5.74 -8.68
N LEU A 47 -21.46 5.94 -8.31
CA LEU A 47 -22.06 5.61 -7.00
C LEU A 47 -21.67 4.23 -6.43
N THR A 48 -21.35 3.24 -7.28
CA THR A 48 -20.96 1.90 -6.86
C THR A 48 -19.45 1.74 -6.63
N ALA A 49 -18.62 2.42 -7.42
CA ALA A 49 -17.16 2.39 -7.26
C ALA A 49 -16.76 3.18 -6.00
N ASP A 50 -17.39 4.33 -5.80
CA ASP A 50 -17.19 5.19 -4.63
C ASP A 50 -17.57 4.44 -3.35
N LYS A 51 -18.72 3.77 -3.35
CA LYS A 51 -19.19 2.99 -2.19
C LYS A 51 -18.33 1.76 -1.90
N LEU A 52 -17.81 1.08 -2.92
CA LEU A 52 -16.88 -0.04 -2.71
C LEU A 52 -15.58 0.45 -2.08
N PHE A 53 -15.02 1.53 -2.60
CA PHE A 53 -13.78 2.13 -2.08
C PHE A 53 -13.96 2.57 -0.63
N GLU A 54 -15.02 3.30 -0.30
CA GLU A 54 -15.34 3.73 1.07
C GLU A 54 -15.45 2.55 2.05
N ASN A 55 -16.15 1.49 1.66
CA ASN A 55 -16.28 0.29 2.49
C ASN A 55 -14.92 -0.40 2.72
N CYS A 56 -14.09 -0.45 1.67
CA CYS A 56 -12.74 -0.98 1.78
C CYS A 56 -11.86 -0.12 2.67
N ASP A 57 -11.92 1.21 2.54
CA ASP A 57 -11.10 2.13 3.33
C ASP A 57 -11.47 2.06 4.81
N LYS A 58 -12.77 2.02 5.11
CA LYS A 58 -13.28 1.77 6.45
C LYS A 58 -12.74 0.44 7.01
N TYR A 59 -12.83 -0.63 6.24
CA TYR A 59 -12.30 -1.94 6.65
C TYR A 59 -10.81 -1.89 6.97
N ILE A 60 -10.00 -1.25 6.11
CA ILE A 60 -8.55 -1.09 6.30
C ILE A 60 -8.26 -0.29 7.56
N LYS A 61 -8.96 0.84 7.75
CA LYS A 61 -8.78 1.71 8.92
C LYS A 61 -9.11 1.01 10.25
N GLU A 62 -10.11 0.14 10.25
CA GLU A 62 -10.54 -0.60 11.45
C GLU A 62 -9.71 -1.86 11.70
N SER A 63 -9.15 -2.47 10.65
CA SER A 63 -8.47 -3.78 10.74
C SER A 63 -6.94 -3.68 10.83
N LEU A 64 -6.34 -2.59 10.33
CA LEU A 64 -4.88 -2.48 10.21
C LEU A 64 -4.28 -1.62 11.33
N PRO A 65 -3.05 -1.93 11.78
CA PRO A 65 -2.25 -1.02 12.59
C PRO A 65 -2.11 0.36 11.91
N THR A 66 -2.11 1.42 12.72
CA THR A 66 -2.03 2.81 12.27
C THR A 66 -0.86 3.07 11.31
N SER A 67 0.30 2.44 11.53
CA SER A 67 1.47 2.57 10.65
C SER A 67 1.22 2.01 9.25
N ILE A 68 0.56 0.85 9.14
CA ILE A 68 0.23 0.24 7.85
C ILE A 68 -0.84 1.09 7.15
N TYR A 69 -1.86 1.55 7.88
CA TYR A 69 -2.89 2.43 7.31
C TYR A 69 -2.28 3.68 6.64
N TRP A 70 -1.36 4.38 7.33
CA TRP A 70 -0.73 5.57 6.76
C TRP A 70 0.18 5.27 5.56
N HIS A 71 0.89 4.13 5.58
CA HIS A 71 1.60 3.63 4.41
C HIS A 71 0.64 3.38 3.24
N THR A 72 -0.49 2.71 3.48
CA THR A 72 -1.54 2.46 2.48
C THR A 72 -2.06 3.76 1.87
N GLN A 73 -2.38 4.78 2.69
CA GLN A 73 -2.84 6.06 2.17
C GLN A 73 -1.79 6.78 1.31
N GLY A 74 -0.51 6.70 1.72
CA GLY A 74 0.62 7.18 0.91
C GLY A 74 0.71 6.45 -0.43
N ALA A 75 0.57 5.13 -0.43
CA ALA A 75 0.58 4.31 -1.64
C ALA A 75 -0.61 4.62 -2.56
N VAL A 76 -1.82 4.82 -2.00
CA VAL A 76 -3.02 5.24 -2.76
C VAL A 76 -2.78 6.56 -3.49
N ALA A 77 -2.28 7.58 -2.78
CA ALA A 77 -2.00 8.89 -3.38
C ALA A 77 -0.96 8.78 -4.51
N THR A 78 0.10 8.00 -4.30
CA THR A 78 1.11 7.73 -5.34
C THR A 78 0.52 6.96 -6.52
N ALA A 79 -0.28 5.94 -6.29
CA ALA A 79 -0.90 5.13 -7.34
C ALA A 79 -1.81 5.97 -8.24
N ILE A 80 -2.62 6.87 -7.67
CA ILE A 80 -3.45 7.82 -8.44
C ILE A 80 -2.59 8.70 -9.33
N LYS A 81 -1.50 9.26 -8.77
CA LYS A 81 -0.57 10.12 -9.52
C LYS A 81 0.07 9.37 -10.69
N LEU A 82 0.51 8.14 -10.46
CA LEU A 82 1.07 7.29 -11.51
C LEU A 82 0.01 6.91 -12.54
N ALA A 83 -1.23 6.64 -12.12
CA ALA A 83 -2.31 6.23 -13.01
C ALA A 83 -2.61 7.34 -14.03
N MET A 84 -2.69 8.59 -13.55
CA MET A 84 -2.81 9.76 -14.42
C MET A 84 -1.60 9.93 -15.36
N MET A 85 -0.38 9.64 -14.89
CA MET A 85 0.84 9.76 -15.69
C MET A 85 0.93 8.74 -16.82
N PHE A 86 0.38 7.54 -16.61
CA PHE A 86 0.47 6.39 -17.52
C PHE A 86 -0.86 6.07 -18.22
N ASN A 87 -1.88 6.91 -18.06
CA ASN A 87 -3.22 6.72 -18.62
C ASN A 87 -3.85 5.37 -18.21
N ILE A 88 -3.68 5.01 -16.94
CA ILE A 88 -4.30 3.85 -16.30
C ILE A 88 -5.52 4.32 -15.49
N ASP A 89 -6.54 3.48 -15.38
CA ASP A 89 -7.73 3.76 -14.58
C ASP A 89 -7.34 4.08 -13.13
N SER A 90 -7.59 5.31 -12.72
CA SER A 90 -7.22 5.81 -11.40
C SER A 90 -8.02 5.15 -10.27
N ASN A 91 -9.27 4.77 -10.52
CA ASN A 91 -10.12 4.10 -9.53
C ASN A 91 -9.61 2.68 -9.27
N LYS A 92 -9.22 1.95 -10.33
CA LYS A 92 -8.58 0.64 -10.18
C LYS A 92 -7.25 0.75 -9.43
N ALA A 93 -6.42 1.74 -9.78
CA ALA A 93 -5.13 1.99 -9.13
C ALA A 93 -5.29 2.31 -7.64
N ALA A 94 -6.23 3.18 -7.29
CA ALA A 94 -6.52 3.52 -5.91
C ALA A 94 -7.04 2.30 -5.13
N LEU A 95 -8.00 1.55 -5.68
CA LEU A 95 -8.55 0.38 -5.00
C LEU A 95 -7.50 -0.72 -4.78
N ALA A 96 -6.67 -1.00 -5.78
CA ALA A 96 -5.60 -1.97 -5.67
C ALA A 96 -4.55 -1.53 -4.63
N ALA A 97 -4.14 -0.27 -4.65
CA ALA A 97 -3.21 0.29 -3.67
C ALA A 97 -3.79 0.35 -2.26
N LEU A 98 -5.10 0.59 -2.10
CA LEU A 98 -5.77 0.57 -0.80
C LEU A 98 -5.74 -0.83 -0.17
N LEU A 99 -5.84 -1.87 -1.00
CA LEU A 99 -5.97 -3.25 -0.55
C LEU A 99 -4.67 -4.06 -0.60
N HIS A 100 -3.56 -3.52 -1.12
CA HIS A 100 -2.34 -4.31 -1.35
C HIS A 100 -1.84 -5.02 -0.08
N ASP A 101 -1.83 -4.31 1.05
CA ASP A 101 -1.31 -4.76 2.34
C ASP A 101 -2.42 -5.30 3.29
N ASN A 102 -3.64 -5.58 2.79
CA ASN A 102 -4.81 -5.86 3.64
C ASN A 102 -4.68 -7.12 4.54
N ALA A 103 -3.71 -7.99 4.24
CA ALA A 103 -3.39 -9.19 5.01
C ALA A 103 -2.06 -9.12 5.79
N LYS A 104 -1.31 -8.01 5.69
CA LYS A 104 0.05 -7.89 6.25
C LYS A 104 0.12 -7.87 7.78
N TRP A 105 -1.00 -7.63 8.44
CA TRP A 105 -1.12 -7.68 9.89
C TRP A 105 -1.19 -9.11 10.44
N MET A 106 -1.50 -10.11 9.60
CA MET A 106 -1.58 -11.50 10.00
C MET A 106 -0.21 -12.03 10.38
N LYS A 107 -0.14 -12.84 11.44
CA LYS A 107 1.09 -13.58 11.77
C LYS A 107 1.36 -14.63 10.71
N GLU A 108 2.62 -15.02 10.56
CA GLU A 108 3.05 -15.97 9.54
C GLU A 108 2.28 -17.30 9.63
N GLU A 109 2.11 -17.86 10.83
CA GLU A 109 1.40 -19.12 11.03
C GLU A 109 -0.09 -19.01 10.67
N GLU A 110 -0.73 -17.91 11.06
CA GLU A 110 -2.15 -17.63 10.75
C GLU A 110 -2.35 -17.48 9.24
N MET A 111 -1.42 -16.81 8.56
CA MET A 111 -1.44 -16.60 7.11
C MET A 111 -1.25 -17.92 6.34
N ILE A 112 -0.34 -18.79 6.79
CA ILE A 112 -0.14 -20.13 6.23
C ILE A 112 -1.42 -20.96 6.38
N GLN A 113 -1.98 -21.01 7.58
CA GLN A 113 -3.21 -21.76 7.86
C GLN A 113 -4.38 -21.23 7.02
N PHE A 114 -4.50 -19.92 6.89
CA PHE A 114 -5.50 -19.28 6.04
C PHE A 114 -5.32 -19.69 4.57
N ALA A 115 -4.10 -19.65 4.06
CA ALA A 115 -3.79 -20.03 2.69
C ALA A 115 -4.16 -21.51 2.42
N GLN A 116 -3.76 -22.42 3.32
CA GLN A 116 -4.08 -23.85 3.22
C GLN A 116 -5.59 -24.09 3.24
N LYS A 117 -6.30 -23.50 4.22
CA LYS A 117 -7.76 -23.66 4.38
C LYS A 117 -8.54 -23.20 3.16
N ASN A 118 -8.06 -22.17 2.48
CA ASN A 118 -8.72 -21.56 1.33
C ASN A 118 -8.15 -22.04 -0.02
N ASN A 119 -7.29 -23.05 -0.04
CA ASN A 119 -6.64 -23.58 -1.24
C ASN A 119 -5.87 -22.51 -2.05
N ILE A 120 -5.30 -21.51 -1.36
CA ILE A 120 -4.41 -20.52 -1.96
C ILE A 120 -3.06 -21.18 -2.11
N LYS A 121 -2.61 -21.36 -3.34
CA LYS A 121 -1.32 -22.02 -3.65
C LYS A 121 -0.19 -21.00 -3.51
N PRO A 122 0.72 -21.15 -2.52
CA PRO A 122 1.91 -20.32 -2.44
C PRO A 122 2.78 -20.57 -3.66
N ALA A 123 3.30 -19.50 -4.25
CA ALA A 123 4.29 -19.58 -5.30
C ALA A 123 5.70 -19.71 -4.70
N ILE A 124 6.72 -19.92 -5.55
CA ILE A 124 8.09 -20.22 -5.10
C ILE A 124 8.61 -19.13 -4.16
N GLN A 125 8.38 -17.86 -4.48
CA GLN A 125 8.80 -16.73 -3.66
C GLN A 125 8.16 -16.72 -2.26
N ASP A 126 6.92 -17.22 -2.13
CA ASP A 126 6.23 -17.32 -0.83
C ASP A 126 6.86 -18.40 0.06
N GLN A 127 7.49 -19.40 -0.55
CA GLN A 127 8.25 -20.43 0.17
C GLN A 127 9.63 -19.92 0.60
N VAL A 128 10.20 -18.97 -0.15
CA VAL A 128 11.49 -18.34 0.19
C VAL A 128 11.32 -17.24 1.24
N ASN A 129 10.27 -16.45 1.14
CA ASN A 129 9.92 -15.41 2.09
C ASN A 129 8.42 -15.44 2.33
N ILE A 130 8.01 -15.99 3.47
CA ILE A 130 6.60 -16.12 3.83
C ILE A 130 5.86 -14.78 3.88
N ASN A 131 6.59 -13.68 4.13
CA ASN A 131 6.01 -12.35 4.09
C ASN A 131 5.51 -11.96 2.71
N THR A 132 5.81 -12.64 1.60
CA THR A 132 5.19 -12.33 0.29
C THR A 132 3.78 -12.92 0.15
N LEU A 133 3.43 -13.90 0.98
CA LEU A 133 2.14 -14.60 0.94
C LEU A 133 0.94 -13.68 1.24
N HIS A 134 1.16 -12.52 1.87
CA HIS A 134 0.08 -11.56 2.13
C HIS A 134 -0.49 -10.96 0.85
N GLY A 135 0.25 -10.95 -0.27
CA GLY A 135 -0.30 -10.56 -1.57
C GLY A 135 -1.42 -11.50 -2.02
N PRO A 136 -1.14 -12.80 -2.25
CA PRO A 136 -2.16 -13.80 -2.60
C PRO A 136 -3.31 -13.90 -1.57
N VAL A 137 -2.99 -13.87 -0.27
CA VAL A 137 -4.01 -13.90 0.80
C VAL A 137 -4.86 -12.63 0.77
N GLY A 138 -4.24 -11.47 0.61
CA GLY A 138 -4.93 -10.19 0.51
C GLY A 138 -5.86 -10.11 -0.71
N ALA A 139 -5.44 -10.65 -1.85
CA ALA A 139 -6.28 -10.74 -3.04
C ALA A 139 -7.49 -11.67 -2.83
N PHE A 140 -7.30 -12.79 -2.14
CA PHE A 140 -8.40 -13.67 -1.77
C PHE A 140 -9.42 -12.98 -0.85
N ILE A 141 -8.97 -12.25 0.16
CA ILE A 141 -9.83 -11.48 1.07
C ILE A 141 -10.58 -10.38 0.30
N ALA A 142 -9.86 -9.63 -0.54
CA ALA A 142 -10.45 -8.60 -1.39
C ALA A 142 -11.59 -9.17 -2.26
N LYS A 143 -11.37 -10.33 -2.86
CA LYS A 143 -12.37 -11.01 -3.71
C LYS A 143 -13.57 -11.51 -2.92
N THR A 144 -13.34 -12.25 -1.84
CA THR A 144 -14.39 -13.03 -1.16
C THR A 144 -15.15 -12.24 -0.10
N LYS A 145 -14.46 -11.33 0.61
CA LYS A 145 -15.02 -10.55 1.72
C LYS A 145 -15.40 -9.14 1.30
N LEU A 146 -14.57 -8.48 0.49
CA LEU A 146 -14.73 -7.07 0.12
C LEU A 146 -15.45 -6.88 -1.22
N GLY A 147 -15.69 -7.96 -1.97
CA GLY A 147 -16.48 -7.92 -3.21
C GLY A 147 -15.74 -7.36 -4.42
N VAL A 148 -14.41 -7.31 -4.39
CA VAL A 148 -13.59 -6.93 -5.56
C VAL A 148 -13.69 -8.01 -6.64
N LYS A 149 -14.12 -7.63 -7.84
CA LYS A 149 -14.31 -8.55 -8.97
C LYS A 149 -13.35 -8.33 -10.12
N ASP A 150 -12.71 -7.17 -10.17
CA ASP A 150 -11.84 -6.79 -11.28
C ASP A 150 -10.55 -7.63 -11.25
N PRO A 151 -10.25 -8.41 -12.30
CA PRO A 151 -9.09 -9.30 -12.31
C PRO A 151 -7.77 -8.54 -12.28
N ASP A 152 -7.67 -7.35 -12.89
CA ASP A 152 -6.44 -6.56 -12.89
C ASP A 152 -6.14 -6.05 -11.47
N VAL A 153 -7.18 -5.61 -10.73
CA VAL A 153 -7.06 -5.18 -9.33
C VAL A 153 -6.59 -6.35 -8.46
N LEU A 154 -7.19 -7.53 -8.63
CA LEU A 154 -6.81 -8.73 -7.88
C LEU A 154 -5.39 -9.18 -8.22
N GLU A 155 -4.98 -9.10 -9.47
CA GLU A 155 -3.61 -9.39 -9.91
C GLU A 155 -2.63 -8.40 -9.27
N ALA A 156 -2.94 -7.11 -9.29
CA ALA A 156 -2.11 -6.08 -8.70
C ALA A 156 -1.92 -6.28 -7.20
N ILE A 157 -2.97 -6.66 -6.46
CA ILE A 157 -2.85 -7.02 -5.04
C ILE A 157 -2.01 -8.28 -4.87
N THR A 158 -2.21 -9.30 -5.70
CA THR A 158 -1.48 -10.59 -5.59
C THR A 158 0.02 -10.43 -5.76
N HIS A 159 0.45 -9.57 -6.69
CA HIS A 159 1.84 -9.49 -7.15
C HIS A 159 2.54 -8.17 -6.78
N HIS A 160 2.04 -7.41 -5.81
CA HIS A 160 2.68 -6.14 -5.44
C HIS A 160 4.04 -6.30 -4.72
N THR A 161 4.33 -7.48 -4.15
CA THR A 161 5.55 -7.75 -3.37
C THR A 161 6.74 -8.21 -4.22
N PHE A 162 6.50 -8.76 -5.41
CA PHE A 162 7.53 -9.31 -6.29
C PHE A 162 7.17 -9.07 -7.76
N VAL A 163 8.20 -8.97 -8.59
CA VAL A 163 8.02 -8.88 -10.05
C VAL A 163 7.89 -10.27 -10.63
N LYS A 164 6.94 -10.47 -11.54
CA LYS A 164 6.84 -11.66 -12.39
C LYS A 164 6.90 -11.27 -13.88
N PRO A 165 7.23 -12.20 -14.78
CA PRO A 165 7.03 -11.98 -16.21
C PRO A 165 5.58 -11.59 -16.50
N GLU A 166 5.39 -10.70 -17.49
CA GLU A 166 4.07 -10.36 -18.03
C GLU A 166 3.07 -9.77 -17.01
N MET A 167 3.55 -9.06 -15.98
CA MET A 167 2.65 -8.26 -15.13
C MET A 167 1.84 -7.25 -15.95
N CYS A 168 0.54 -7.13 -15.66
CA CYS A 168 -0.24 -6.02 -16.17
C CYS A 168 0.30 -4.68 -15.63
N ASP A 169 0.06 -3.60 -16.37
CA ASP A 169 0.59 -2.29 -16.02
C ASP A 169 0.04 -1.76 -14.69
N LEU A 170 -1.18 -2.14 -14.34
CA LEU A 170 -1.76 -1.85 -13.02
C LEU A 170 -0.93 -2.49 -11.88
N ALA A 171 -0.53 -3.76 -12.04
CA ALA A 171 0.26 -4.45 -11.03
C ALA A 171 1.66 -3.83 -10.88
N LYS A 172 2.32 -3.48 -11.99
CA LYS A 172 3.60 -2.75 -11.98
C LYS A 172 3.49 -1.40 -11.26
N LEU A 173 2.42 -0.68 -11.56
CA LEU A 173 2.13 0.62 -10.96
C LEU A 173 1.92 0.52 -9.45
N VAL A 174 1.13 -0.45 -8.98
CA VAL A 174 0.87 -0.65 -7.54
C VAL A 174 2.14 -1.08 -6.80
N LEU A 175 2.95 -1.95 -7.40
CA LEU A 175 4.27 -2.31 -6.86
C LEU A 175 5.16 -1.07 -6.69
N LEU A 176 5.24 -0.22 -7.72
CA LEU A 176 5.99 1.04 -7.62
C LEU A 176 5.43 1.94 -6.52
N ALA A 177 4.10 2.11 -6.47
CA ALA A 177 3.44 2.98 -5.52
C ALA A 177 3.68 2.58 -4.05
N ASP A 178 3.65 1.29 -3.72
CA ASP A 178 4.05 0.77 -2.39
C ASP A 178 5.51 1.13 -2.08
N LYS A 179 6.43 0.95 -3.05
CA LYS A 179 7.86 1.17 -2.78
C LYS A 179 8.29 2.63 -2.79
N ILE A 180 7.45 3.55 -3.26
CA ILE A 180 7.73 5.00 -3.32
C ILE A 180 6.65 5.86 -2.64
N ASP A 181 5.93 5.32 -1.64
CA ASP A 181 5.01 6.13 -0.85
C ASP A 181 5.74 7.22 -0.05
N PRO A 182 5.27 8.48 -0.08
CA PRO A 182 5.98 9.60 0.54
C PRO A 182 5.87 9.64 2.06
N VAL A 183 5.06 8.76 2.66
CA VAL A 183 4.79 8.75 4.09
C VAL A 183 5.85 7.95 4.84
N THR A 184 6.28 6.83 4.25
CA THR A 184 7.14 5.85 4.93
C THR A 184 8.42 5.50 4.17
N ARG A 185 8.61 5.96 2.93
CA ARG A 185 9.79 5.64 2.11
C ARG A 185 10.79 6.78 2.06
N ASP A 186 12.02 6.41 1.74
CA ASP A 186 13.14 7.32 1.60
C ASP A 186 12.93 8.33 0.45
N LYS A 187 13.29 9.59 0.69
CA LYS A 187 13.02 10.70 -0.24
C LYS A 187 13.91 10.64 -1.48
N ASP A 188 15.15 10.17 -1.35
CA ASP A 188 16.08 10.07 -2.47
C ASP A 188 15.69 8.91 -3.39
N LEU A 189 15.26 7.78 -2.82
CA LEU A 189 14.64 6.69 -3.57
C LEU A 189 13.43 7.18 -4.38
N ILE A 190 12.48 7.86 -3.73
CA ILE A 190 11.28 8.39 -4.40
C ILE A 190 11.68 9.31 -5.54
N LYS A 191 12.64 10.21 -5.31
CA LYS A 191 13.12 11.16 -6.32
C LYS A 191 13.73 10.43 -7.52
N SER A 192 14.62 9.46 -7.31
CA SER A 192 15.28 8.72 -8.39
C SER A 192 14.27 7.97 -9.27
N VAL A 193 13.33 7.24 -8.64
CA VAL A 193 12.29 6.49 -9.35
C VAL A 193 11.35 7.43 -10.10
N MET A 194 10.86 8.50 -9.47
CA MET A 194 9.94 9.46 -10.11
C MET A 194 10.59 10.21 -11.29
N GLN A 195 11.89 10.54 -11.19
CA GLN A 195 12.64 11.12 -12.30
C GLN A 195 12.72 10.15 -13.48
N THR A 196 12.99 8.87 -13.21
CA THR A 196 13.03 7.84 -14.25
C THR A 196 11.67 7.67 -14.92
N LEU A 197 10.59 7.55 -14.14
CA LEU A 197 9.22 7.43 -14.65
C LEU A 197 8.83 8.62 -15.54
N THR A 198 9.17 9.84 -15.11
CA THR A 198 8.87 11.06 -15.86
C THR A 198 9.66 11.15 -17.17
N ARG A 199 10.95 10.80 -17.14
CA ARG A 199 11.85 10.88 -18.30
C ARG A 199 11.57 9.82 -19.35
N THR A 200 11.33 8.58 -18.90
CA THR A 200 11.23 7.41 -19.79
C THR A 200 9.80 7.09 -20.20
N ARG A 201 8.81 7.54 -19.42
CA ARG A 201 7.40 7.11 -19.56
C ARG A 201 7.25 5.59 -19.60
N SER A 202 8.06 4.89 -18.81
CA SER A 202 8.06 3.42 -18.73
C SER A 202 8.00 2.94 -17.28
N LEU A 203 6.97 2.16 -16.94
CA LEU A 203 6.86 1.50 -15.64
C LEU A 203 7.99 0.48 -15.43
N ASN A 204 8.40 -0.22 -16.50
CA ASN A 204 9.48 -1.20 -16.44
C ASN A 204 10.81 -0.53 -16.06
N GLU A 205 11.13 0.62 -16.67
CA GLU A 205 12.33 1.38 -16.31
C GLU A 205 12.27 1.89 -14.86
N GLY A 206 11.09 2.31 -14.39
CA GLY A 206 10.91 2.67 -12.99
C GLY A 206 11.18 1.50 -12.02
N ILE A 207 10.74 0.29 -12.37
CA ILE A 207 11.00 -0.93 -11.57
C ILE A 207 12.50 -1.26 -11.57
N ILE A 208 13.16 -1.17 -12.72
CA ILE A 208 14.61 -1.39 -12.82
C ILE A 208 15.36 -0.39 -11.93
N THR A 209 15.02 0.90 -12.00
CA THR A 209 15.63 1.91 -11.13
C THR A 209 15.38 1.62 -9.66
N LEU A 210 14.14 1.28 -9.27
CA LEU A 210 13.81 0.88 -7.89
C LEU A 210 14.72 -0.26 -7.40
N PHE A 211 14.98 -1.26 -8.24
CA PHE A 211 15.78 -2.42 -7.86
C PHE A 211 17.27 -2.07 -7.73
N LYS A 212 17.78 -1.18 -8.59
CA LYS A 212 19.16 -0.67 -8.51
C LYS A 212 19.39 0.14 -7.23
N GLU A 213 18.49 1.07 -6.92
CA GLU A 213 18.58 1.92 -5.72
C GLU A 213 18.49 1.11 -4.42
N ARG A 214 17.85 -0.06 -4.45
CA ARG A 214 17.80 -0.99 -3.31
C ARG A 214 18.90 -2.04 -3.30
N HIS A 215 19.85 -1.98 -4.25
CA HIS A 215 20.92 -2.95 -4.43
C HIS A 215 20.42 -4.41 -4.56
N TRP A 216 19.22 -4.60 -5.12
CA TRP A 216 18.66 -5.92 -5.39
C TRP A 216 19.15 -6.50 -6.70
N ILE A 217 19.66 -5.65 -7.58
CA ILE A 217 20.37 -6.03 -8.80
C ILE A 217 21.68 -5.23 -8.86
N PRO A 218 22.76 -5.84 -9.39
CA PRO A 218 24.07 -5.20 -9.53
C PRO A 218 24.06 -4.02 -10.51
#